data_AF-A0A959BMT7-F1
#
_entry.id   AF-A0A959BMT7-F1
#
_cell.length_a   1.000
_cell.length_b   1.000
_cell.length_c   1.000
_cell.angle_alpha   90.00
_cell.angle_beta   90.00
_cell.angle_gamma   90.00
#
_symmetry.space_group_name_H-M   'P 1'
#
loop_
_entity.id
_entity.type
_entity.pdbx_description
1 polymer ?
#
loop_
_entity_poly.entity_id
_entity_poly.type
_entity_poly.pdbx_seq_one_letter_code
_entity_poly.pdbx_strand_id
1 'polypeptide(L)'
;MKKIAIKYGLLMFAGFTAFFLIMHLLGQSQNYNLRIFNGVIHIGLITLAIREYRKTNPESLSNYISGVAMGMYASLIGVLGFVIFMVLYLSGDAEFMAYIKSSIPIGEYLNPITASLFILVEGVAVSLIGSYIITRIVDMNMGSDEAWERYRR
;
A
#
# COMPACT_ATOMS: atom_id res chain seq x y z
N MET A 1 1.82 -15.41 -9.15
CA MET A 1 1.12 -14.57 -8.15
C MET A 1 1.77 -14.58 -6.76
N LYS A 2 1.76 -15.69 -5.98
CA LYS A 2 2.23 -15.71 -4.56
C LYS A 2 3.61 -15.06 -4.33
N LYS A 3 4.63 -15.46 -5.09
CA LYS A 3 6.01 -14.94 -4.96
C LYS A 3 6.07 -13.42 -5.18
N ILE A 4 5.36 -12.92 -6.18
CA ILE A 4 5.28 -11.48 -6.51
C ILE A 4 4.56 -10.73 -5.39
N ALA A 5 3.45 -11.27 -4.87
CA ALA A 5 2.68 -10.66 -3.78
C ALA A 5 3.55 -10.49 -2.53
N ILE A 6 4.25 -11.55 -2.14
CA ILE A 6 5.12 -11.54 -0.96
C ILE A 6 6.27 -10.56 -1.15
N LYS A 7 6.96 -10.60 -2.30
CA LYS A 7 8.07 -9.67 -2.61
C LYS A 7 7.64 -8.21 -2.46
N TYR A 8 6.58 -7.80 -3.15
CA TYR A 8 6.13 -6.42 -3.14
C TYR A 8 5.42 -6.01 -1.86
N GLY A 9 4.73 -6.94 -1.19
CA GLY A 9 4.14 -6.70 0.12
C GLY A 9 5.19 -6.48 1.20
N LEU A 10 6.28 -7.26 1.22
CA LEU A 10 7.39 -7.04 2.14
C LEU A 10 8.11 -5.71 1.87
N LEU A 11 8.29 -5.34 0.60
CA LEU A 11 8.83 -4.03 0.24
C LEU A 11 7.90 -2.89 0.69
N MET A 12 6.58 -3.10 0.64
CA MET A 12 5.59 -2.11 1.09
C MET A 12 5.61 -1.95 2.60
N PHE A 13 5.62 -3.06 3.34
CA PHE A 13 5.81 -3.06 4.78
C PHE A 13 7.09 -2.33 5.18
N ALA A 14 8.22 -2.67 4.55
CA ALA A 14 9.51 -2.03 4.80
C ALA A 14 9.46 -0.53 4.48
N GLY A 15 8.83 -0.14 3.36
CA GLY A 15 8.66 1.24 2.95
C GLY A 15 7.85 2.06 3.96
N PHE A 16 6.67 1.58 4.38
CA PHE A 16 5.86 2.25 5.39
C PHE A 16 6.57 2.38 6.72
N THR A 17 7.21 1.30 7.18
CA THR A 17 7.91 1.25 8.48
C THR A 17 9.11 2.18 8.47
N ALA A 18 9.95 2.12 7.44
CA ALA A 18 11.12 2.98 7.32
C ALA A 18 10.71 4.45 7.22
N PHE A 19 9.71 4.77 6.40
CA PHE A 19 9.19 6.13 6.28
C PHE A 19 8.66 6.65 7.62
N PHE A 20 7.83 5.87 8.31
CA PHE A 20 7.32 6.22 9.64
C PHE A 20 8.44 6.47 10.65
N LEU A 21 9.43 5.57 10.73
CA LEU A 21 10.53 5.71 11.69
C LEU A 21 11.39 6.94 11.40
N ILE A 22 11.73 7.20 10.13
CA ILE A 22 12.48 8.41 9.73
C ILE A 22 11.69 9.66 10.15
N MET A 23 10.40 9.69 9.83
CA MET A 23 9.50 10.78 10.17
C MET A 23 9.41 11.01 11.68
N HIS A 24 9.33 9.94 12.46
CA HIS A 24 9.28 10.02 13.91
C HIS A 24 10.62 10.53 14.48
N LEU A 25 11.76 10.02 14.02
CA LEU A 25 13.09 10.46 14.45
C LEU A 25 13.36 11.94 14.14
N LEU A 26 12.79 12.46 13.05
CA LEU A 26 12.90 13.88 12.68
C LEU A 26 11.84 14.77 13.36
N GLY A 27 11.01 14.22 14.26
CA GLY A 27 9.92 14.96 14.92
C GLY A 27 8.79 15.38 13.99
N GLN A 28 8.70 14.78 12.80
CA GLN A 28 7.72 15.11 11.76
C GLN A 28 6.49 14.18 11.76
N SER A 29 6.40 13.22 12.68
CA SER A 29 5.26 12.28 12.80
C SER A 29 3.90 12.97 12.94
N GLN A 30 3.90 14.22 13.42
CA GLN A 30 2.75 15.09 13.61
C GLN A 30 2.29 15.80 12.32
N ASN A 31 3.13 15.83 11.28
CA ASN A 31 2.84 16.52 10.03
C ASN A 31 1.96 15.67 9.11
N TYR A 32 0.66 15.96 9.07
CA TYR A 32 -0.31 15.22 8.27
C TYR A 32 0.01 15.22 6.77
N ASN A 33 0.55 16.31 6.23
CA ASN A 33 0.83 16.44 4.79
C ASN A 33 1.84 15.38 4.31
N LEU A 34 2.78 14.99 5.18
CA LEU A 34 3.80 14.01 4.85
C LEU A 34 3.23 12.58 4.79
N ARG A 35 1.99 12.34 5.25
CA ARG A 35 1.32 11.04 5.10
C ARG A 35 0.98 10.71 3.65
N ILE A 36 0.93 11.70 2.74
CA ILE A 36 0.71 11.45 1.31
C ILE A 36 1.76 10.51 0.71
N PHE A 37 2.98 10.49 1.26
CA PHE A 37 4.04 9.58 0.83
C PHE A 37 3.73 8.11 1.11
N ASN A 38 2.90 7.79 2.11
CA ASN A 38 2.38 6.43 2.26
C ASN A 38 1.54 6.05 1.04
N GLY A 39 0.65 6.93 0.56
CA GLY A 39 -0.09 6.73 -0.68
C GLY A 39 0.82 6.52 -1.88
N VAL A 40 1.90 7.29 -2.00
CA VAL A 40 2.91 7.15 -3.08
C VAL A 40 3.60 5.78 -3.03
N ILE A 41 4.06 5.36 -1.85
CA ILE A 41 4.69 4.04 -1.65
C ILE A 41 3.70 2.93 -2.01
N HIS A 42 2.45 3.05 -1.54
CA HIS A 42 1.39 2.07 -1.74
C HIS A 42 1.09 1.88 -3.23
N ILE A 43 0.73 2.97 -3.92
CA ILE A 43 0.37 2.95 -5.34
C ILE A 43 1.57 2.57 -6.21
N GLY A 44 2.77 3.06 -5.87
CA GLY A 44 4.00 2.70 -6.56
C GLY A 44 4.26 1.20 -6.54
N LEU A 45 4.17 0.57 -5.36
CA LEU A 45 4.42 -0.87 -5.22
C LEU A 45 3.29 -1.74 -5.78
N ILE A 46 2.02 -1.32 -5.69
CA ILE A 46 0.92 -1.96 -6.43
C ILE A 46 1.22 -1.96 -7.93
N THR A 47 1.65 -0.82 -8.47
CA THR A 47 1.98 -0.69 -9.90
C THR A 47 3.08 -1.63 -10.32
N LEU A 48 4.15 -1.72 -9.53
CA LEU A 48 5.25 -2.64 -9.81
C LEU A 48 4.81 -4.11 -9.70
N ALA A 49 4.00 -4.47 -8.70
CA ALA A 49 3.49 -5.82 -8.54
C ALA A 49 2.60 -6.26 -9.71
N ILE A 50 1.67 -5.41 -10.15
CA ILE A 50 0.78 -5.70 -11.28
C ILE A 50 1.60 -5.78 -12.58
N ARG A 51 2.52 -4.86 -12.83
CA ARG A 51 3.39 -4.90 -14.02
C ARG A 51 4.25 -6.16 -14.07
N GLU A 52 4.88 -6.55 -12.96
CA GLU A 52 5.66 -7.79 -12.92
C GLU A 52 4.78 -9.02 -13.15
N TYR A 53 3.56 -9.02 -12.59
CA TYR A 53 2.59 -10.10 -12.81
C TYR A 53 2.15 -10.21 -14.27
N ARG A 54 1.81 -9.10 -14.93
CA ARG A 54 1.47 -9.09 -16.36
C ARG A 54 2.61 -9.57 -17.24
N LYS A 55 3.84 -9.11 -16.98
CA LYS A 55 5.03 -9.52 -17.75
C LYS A 55 5.34 -11.00 -17.63
N THR A 56 5.12 -11.58 -16.45
CA THR A 56 5.43 -12.99 -16.18
C THR A 56 4.27 -13.94 -16.47
N ASN A 57 3.05 -13.40 -16.71
CA ASN A 57 1.83 -14.15 -17.01
C ASN A 57 1.03 -13.37 -18.09
N PRO A 58 1.51 -13.31 -19.36
CA PRO A 58 0.90 -12.48 -20.40
C PRO A 58 -0.58 -12.81 -20.68
N GLU A 59 -0.98 -14.06 -20.49
CA GLU A 59 -2.36 -14.54 -20.61
C GLU A 59 -3.31 -13.86 -19.61
N SER A 60 -2.78 -13.25 -18.56
CA SER A 60 -3.57 -12.54 -17.55
C SER A 60 -4.05 -11.15 -18.02
N LEU A 61 -3.49 -10.58 -19.11
CA LEU A 61 -3.72 -9.20 -19.53
C LEU A 61 -5.20 -8.87 -19.83
N SER A 62 -5.96 -9.84 -20.33
CA SER A 62 -7.41 -9.68 -20.59
C SER A 62 -8.27 -9.83 -19.32
N ASN A 63 -7.70 -10.33 -18.23
CA ASN A 63 -8.39 -10.59 -16.97
C ASN A 63 -8.04 -9.52 -15.93
N TYR A 64 -8.87 -8.47 -15.84
CA TYR A 64 -8.66 -7.39 -14.86
C TYR A 64 -8.74 -7.88 -13.41
N ILE A 65 -9.57 -8.90 -13.11
CA ILE A 65 -9.74 -9.44 -11.75
C ILE A 65 -8.40 -9.96 -11.23
N SER A 66 -7.62 -10.62 -12.08
CA SER A 66 -6.30 -11.13 -11.70
C SER A 66 -5.29 -10.01 -11.35
N GLY A 67 -5.36 -8.86 -12.02
CA GLY A 67 -4.55 -7.69 -11.70
C GLY A 67 -4.98 -7.05 -10.38
N VAL A 68 -6.30 -6.90 -10.16
CA VAL A 68 -6.85 -6.41 -8.89
C VAL A 68 -6.45 -7.31 -7.74
N ALA A 69 -6.59 -8.62 -7.90
CA ALA A 69 -6.19 -9.61 -6.90
C ALA A 69 -4.69 -9.53 -6.60
N MET A 70 -3.85 -9.37 -7.62
CA MET A 70 -2.41 -9.21 -7.45
C MET A 70 -2.08 -7.98 -6.58
N GLY A 71 -2.65 -6.81 -6.92
CA GLY A 71 -2.44 -5.59 -6.15
C GLY A 71 -2.99 -5.69 -4.71
N MET A 72 -4.16 -6.30 -4.53
CA MET A 72 -4.76 -6.56 -3.21
C MET A 72 -3.89 -7.48 -2.36
N TYR A 73 -3.41 -8.60 -2.89
CA TYR A 73 -2.59 -9.53 -2.12
C TYR A 73 -1.24 -8.93 -1.72
N ALA A 74 -0.57 -8.21 -2.63
CA ALA A 74 0.66 -7.51 -2.29
C ALA A 74 0.41 -6.47 -1.19
N SER A 75 -0.66 -5.70 -1.32
CA SER A 75 -0.99 -4.65 -0.36
C SER A 75 -1.39 -5.19 1.00
N LEU A 76 -2.22 -6.23 1.07
CA LEU A 76 -2.63 -6.81 2.36
C LEU A 76 -1.43 -7.33 3.16
N ILE A 77 -0.44 -7.93 2.50
CA ILE A 77 0.80 -8.36 3.17
C ILE A 77 1.53 -7.15 3.76
N GLY A 78 1.67 -6.07 2.97
CA GLY A 78 2.35 -4.85 3.42
C GLY A 78 1.62 -4.11 4.54
N VAL A 79 0.31 -3.87 4.35
CA VAL A 79 -0.56 -3.16 5.28
C VAL A 79 -0.71 -3.94 6.58
N LEU A 80 -0.96 -5.26 6.55
CA LEU A 80 -1.08 -6.04 7.79
C LEU A 80 0.23 -6.06 8.57
N GLY A 81 1.37 -6.20 7.89
CA GLY A 81 2.68 -6.10 8.53
C GLY A 81 2.87 -4.74 9.21
N PHE A 82 2.50 -3.66 8.53
CA PHE A 82 2.62 -2.31 9.07
C PHE A 82 1.64 -2.05 10.22
N VAL A 83 0.42 -2.55 10.14
CA VAL A 83 -0.58 -2.48 11.23
C VAL A 83 -0.07 -3.20 12.48
N ILE A 84 0.50 -4.40 12.35
CA ILE A 84 1.10 -5.13 13.47
C ILE A 84 2.24 -4.31 14.09
N PHE A 85 3.12 -3.76 13.26
CA PHE A 85 4.19 -2.87 13.72
C PHE A 85 3.63 -1.66 14.48
N MET A 86 2.60 -0.99 13.95
CA MET A 86 1.99 0.19 14.57
C MET A 86 1.33 -0.13 15.92
N VAL A 87 0.67 -1.29 16.05
CA VAL A 87 0.12 -1.74 17.34
C VAL A 87 1.24 -1.85 18.38
N LEU A 88 2.35 -2.50 18.02
CA LEU A 88 3.49 -2.66 18.93
C LEU A 88 4.14 -1.33 19.26
N TYR A 89 4.35 -0.48 18.25
CA TYR A 89 4.96 0.83 18.39
C TYR A 89 4.15 1.74 19.32
N LEU A 90 2.84 1.89 19.06
CA LEU A 90 1.95 2.73 19.86
C LEU A 90 1.72 2.19 21.27
N SER A 91 1.92 0.89 21.48
CA SER A 91 1.88 0.30 22.83
C SER A 91 3.13 0.65 23.65
N GLY A 92 4.27 0.88 23.00
CA GLY A 92 5.53 1.27 23.65
C GLY A 92 5.71 2.78 23.81
N ASP A 93 4.99 3.60 23.03
CA ASP A 93 5.12 5.05 23.00
C ASP A 93 3.83 5.74 23.46
N ALA A 94 3.70 5.89 24.78
CA ALA A 94 2.52 6.49 25.40
C ALA A 94 2.37 7.99 25.07
N GLU A 95 3.48 8.70 24.85
CA GLU A 95 3.47 10.12 24.50
C GLU A 95 2.91 10.34 23.10
N PHE A 96 3.38 9.57 22.12
CA PHE A 96 2.87 9.65 20.77
C PHE A 96 1.40 9.21 20.68
N MET A 97 1.01 8.20 21.47
CA MET A 97 -0.40 7.82 21.56
C MET A 97 -1.26 8.93 22.18
N ALA A 98 -0.79 9.62 23.21
CA ALA A 98 -1.50 10.78 23.78
C ALA A 98 -1.66 11.91 22.75
N TYR A 99 -0.63 12.16 21.93
CA TYR A 99 -0.71 13.11 20.83
C TYR A 99 -1.78 12.73 19.79
N ILE A 100 -1.84 11.46 19.38
CA ILE A 100 -2.86 11.01 18.42
C ILE A 100 -4.27 11.22 19.01
N LYS A 101 -4.47 10.94 20.30
CA LYS A 101 -5.75 11.16 20.98
C LYS A 101 -6.16 12.63 21.00
N SER A 102 -5.24 13.55 21.30
CA SER A 102 -5.58 14.98 21.35
C SER A 102 -5.78 15.60 19.96
N SER A 103 -5.22 14.98 18.91
CA SER A 103 -5.26 15.51 17.54
C SER A 103 -6.51 15.11 16.75
N ILE A 104 -7.31 14.15 17.22
CA ILE A 104 -8.45 13.60 16.49
C ILE A 104 -9.72 13.73 17.35
N PRO A 105 -10.86 14.24 16.82
CA PRO A 105 -12.09 14.43 17.60
C PRO A 105 -12.63 13.18 18.31
N ILE A 106 -12.35 11.99 17.78
CA ILE A 106 -12.75 10.68 18.34
C ILE A 106 -11.65 10.04 19.19
N GLY A 107 -10.66 10.83 19.62
CA GLY A 107 -9.45 10.36 20.30
C GLY A 107 -9.68 9.58 21.59
N GLU A 108 -10.76 9.85 22.31
CA GLU A 108 -11.10 9.12 23.55
C GLU A 108 -11.33 7.62 23.31
N TYR A 109 -11.75 7.23 22.10
CA TYR A 109 -11.96 5.84 21.69
C TYR A 109 -10.70 5.20 21.07
N LEU A 110 -9.61 5.96 20.96
CA LEU A 110 -8.36 5.47 20.39
C LEU A 110 -7.51 4.76 21.45
N ASN A 111 -6.99 3.61 21.07
CA ASN A 111 -5.92 2.90 21.74
C ASN A 111 -4.99 2.34 20.64
N PRO A 112 -3.84 1.73 20.98
CA PRO A 112 -2.91 1.22 19.97
C PRO A 112 -3.57 0.31 18.93
N ILE A 113 -4.54 -0.50 19.34
CA ILE A 113 -5.28 -1.41 18.46
C ILE A 113 -6.25 -0.62 17.57
N THR A 114 -7.13 0.20 18.13
CA THR A 114 -8.16 0.90 17.35
C THR A 114 -7.56 1.95 16.42
N ALA A 115 -6.49 2.64 16.83
CA ALA A 115 -5.74 3.54 15.96
C ALA A 115 -5.12 2.81 14.77
N SER A 116 -4.57 1.61 14.99
CA SER A 116 -4.00 0.78 13.93
C SER A 116 -5.07 0.15 13.03
N LEU A 117 -6.27 -0.09 13.54
CA LEU A 117 -7.42 -0.52 12.73
C LEU A 117 -7.86 0.54 11.72
N PHE A 118 -7.78 1.83 12.06
CA PHE A 118 -8.03 2.90 11.08
C PHE A 118 -7.06 2.82 9.90
N ILE A 119 -5.77 2.60 10.19
CA ILE A 119 -4.74 2.39 9.15
C ILE A 119 -5.07 1.17 8.28
N LEU A 120 -5.56 0.08 8.90
CA LEU A 120 -5.98 -1.11 8.15
C LEU A 120 -7.15 -0.80 7.20
N VAL A 121 -8.19 -0.12 7.68
CA VAL A 121 -9.37 0.23 6.86
C VAL A 121 -8.98 1.12 5.69
N GLU A 122 -8.18 2.16 5.96
CA GLU A 122 -7.65 3.05 4.93
C GLU A 122 -6.81 2.26 3.92
N GLY A 123 -5.88 1.43 4.40
CA GLY A 123 -5.02 0.61 3.57
C GLY A 123 -5.81 -0.35 2.69
N VAL A 124 -6.86 -0.99 3.20
CA VAL A 124 -7.74 -1.88 2.42
C VAL A 124 -8.51 -1.11 1.35
N ALA A 125 -9.06 0.05 1.69
CA ALA A 125 -9.79 0.90 0.74
C ALA A 125 -8.87 1.37 -0.41
N VAL A 126 -7.68 1.89 -0.08
CA VAL A 126 -6.66 2.30 -1.06
C VAL A 126 -6.20 1.10 -1.89
N SER A 127 -6.04 -0.07 -1.30
CA SER A 127 -5.65 -1.29 -2.02
C SER A 127 -6.69 -1.68 -3.07
N LEU A 128 -7.97 -1.66 -2.73
CA LEU A 128 -9.03 -2.08 -3.64
C LEU A 128 -9.17 -1.09 -4.80
N ILE A 129 -9.33 0.19 -4.48
CA ILE A 129 -9.51 1.25 -5.48
C ILE A 129 -8.25 1.40 -6.33
N GLY A 130 -7.09 1.48 -5.68
CA GLY A 130 -5.79 1.63 -6.33
C GLY A 130 -5.48 0.45 -7.24
N SER A 131 -5.68 -0.79 -6.80
CA SER A 131 -5.42 -1.97 -7.65
C SER A 131 -6.32 -2.00 -8.87
N TYR A 132 -7.59 -1.60 -8.74
CA TYR A 132 -8.50 -1.47 -9.88
C TYR A 132 -8.01 -0.45 -10.91
N ILE A 133 -7.77 0.79 -10.48
CA ILE A 133 -7.34 1.88 -11.35
C ILE A 133 -6.01 1.53 -12.03
N ILE A 134 -5.04 1.05 -11.26
CA ILE A 134 -3.72 0.71 -11.78
C ILE A 134 -3.76 -0.48 -12.74
N THR A 135 -4.59 -1.49 -12.47
CA THR A 135 -4.78 -2.60 -13.43
C THR A 135 -5.26 -2.06 -14.77
N ARG A 136 -6.26 -1.17 -14.78
CA ARG A 136 -6.75 -0.56 -16.03
C ARG A 136 -5.67 0.22 -16.76
N ILE A 137 -4.90 1.04 -16.06
CA ILE A 137 -3.80 1.82 -16.65
C ILE A 137 -2.71 0.91 -17.23
N VAL A 138 -2.31 -0.12 -16.49
CA VAL A 138 -1.28 -1.07 -16.93
C VAL A 138 -1.75 -1.84 -18.16
N ASP A 139 -2.97 -2.38 -18.12
CA ASP A 139 -3.53 -3.18 -19.22
C ASP A 139 -3.68 -2.33 -20.51
N MET A 140 -4.11 -1.06 -20.39
CA MET A 140 -4.18 -0.12 -21.51
C MET A 140 -2.81 0.14 -22.15
N ASN A 141 -1.78 0.40 -21.34
CA ASN A 141 -0.45 0.70 -21.85
C ASN A 141 0.17 -0.52 -22.56
N MET A 142 0.11 -1.69 -21.94
CA MET A 142 0.70 -2.91 -22.50
C MET A 142 -0.04 -3.38 -23.77
N GLY A 143 -1.37 -3.24 -23.81
CA GLY A 143 -2.13 -3.54 -25.02
C GLY A 143 -1.81 -2.61 -26.19
N SER A 144 -1.48 -1.33 -25.90
CA SER A 144 -1.03 -0.39 -26.93
C SER A 144 0.33 -0.79 -27.50
N ASP A 145 1.28 -1.20 -26.66
CA ASP A 145 2.61 -1.63 -27.07
C ASP A 145 2.54 -2.87 -27.99
N GLU A 146 1.72 -3.86 -27.63
CA GLU A 146 1.51 -5.08 -28.44
C GLU A 146 0.88 -4.81 -29.82
N ALA A 147 -0.01 -3.81 -29.90
CA ALA A 147 -0.62 -3.40 -31.17
C ALA A 147 0.42 -2.76 -32.10
N TRP A 148 1.28 -1.88 -31.55
CA TRP A 148 2.37 -1.24 -32.30
C TRP A 148 3.42 -2.22 -32.80
N GLU A 149 3.74 -3.27 -32.03
CA GLU A 149 4.68 -4.32 -32.46
C GLU A 149 4.12 -5.22 -33.56
N ARG A 150 2.79 -5.43 -33.60
CA ARG A 150 2.14 -6.14 -34.72
C ARG A 150 2.16 -5.34 -36.02
N TYR A 151 2.01 -4.02 -35.97
CA TYR A 151 2.05 -3.17 -37.17
C TYR A 151 3.46 -3.03 -37.78
N ARG A 152 4.51 -3.19 -36.97
CA ARG A 152 5.92 -3.09 -37.42
C ARG A 152 6.49 -4.38 -38.02
N ARG A 153 5.79 -5.51 -37.95
CA ARG A 153 6.19 -6.80 -38.54
C ARG A 153 5.46 -7.03 -39.85
#